data_AF-A0A7S2J733-F1
#
_entry.id   AF-A0A7S2J733-F1
#
_cell.length_a   1.000
_cell.length_b   1.000
_cell.length_c   1.000
_cell.angle_alpha   90.00
_cell.angle_beta   90.00
_cell.angle_gamma   90.00
#
_symmetry.space_group_name_H-M   'P 1'
#
loop_
_entity.id
_entity.type
_entity.pdbx_description
1 polymer ?
#
loop_
_entity_poly.entity_id
_entity_poly.type
_entity_poly.pdbx_seq_one_letter_code
_entity_poly.pdbx_strand_id
1 'polypeptide(L)'
;WYQDWSSVALSRSPGSPTWVKTFLSSINYYMEAKDKGDMLGEMGWHPIPDGVNIPDEPRTLIREGRFNKAPLLITVSPNETYGTIPDGIEVSVKLALDYVLNKTQEDIEQSYEDTLTATGVMTRDHQDLVNQLLTDKLWTCDARSLASEMTRNGGRAYIGMFAHVPKFDPIGVTTSKICEHGATCHASEMLYVLPQGEGDGAMSKPGLEGEKAFSMRYSESFLAFAYGKDQEHPWTAWDDTQPITFYDASGTRTIRGYRRQQCDVLARADGDRLPVSMHHTSQAMAGGML
;
A
#
# COMPACT_ATOMS: atom_id res chain seq x y z
N TRP A 1 5.53 4.92 -24.81
CA TRP A 1 5.32 5.51 -23.48
C TRP A 1 6.38 4.98 -22.53
N TYR A 2 7.63 5.27 -22.84
CA TYR A 2 8.78 4.57 -22.26
C TYR A 2 9.89 5.60 -21.98
N GLN A 3 10.51 5.43 -20.81
CA GLN A 3 11.80 5.97 -20.36
C GLN A 3 11.75 7.30 -19.61
N ASP A 4 11.64 7.16 -18.29
CA ASP A 4 12.27 8.06 -17.33
C ASP A 4 13.77 7.67 -17.22
N TRP A 5 14.65 8.61 -17.51
CA TRP A 5 16.04 8.38 -17.91
C TRP A 5 17.00 8.09 -16.72
N SER A 6 16.53 8.18 -15.48
CA SER A 6 17.29 7.82 -14.28
C SER A 6 17.23 6.31 -13.96
N SER A 7 16.11 5.66 -14.25
CA SER A 7 15.84 4.25 -13.91
C SER A 7 16.53 3.23 -14.84
N VAL A 8 16.77 3.59 -16.11
CA VAL A 8 17.46 2.71 -17.08
C VAL A 8 18.94 2.51 -16.72
N ALA A 9 19.56 3.50 -16.06
CA ALA A 9 20.95 3.40 -15.62
C ALA A 9 21.11 2.55 -14.34
N LEU A 10 20.10 2.51 -13.47
CA LEU A 10 20.11 1.72 -12.24
C LEU A 10 19.67 0.26 -12.46
N SER A 11 18.92 -0.04 -13.53
CA SER A 11 18.41 -1.39 -13.81
C SER A 11 19.31 -2.23 -14.72
N ARG A 12 20.28 -1.64 -15.41
CA ARG A 12 21.21 -2.38 -16.29
C ARG A 12 22.50 -2.73 -15.55
N SER A 13 22.65 -4.01 -15.25
CA SER A 13 23.82 -4.63 -14.60
C SER A 13 24.04 -4.19 -13.15
N PRO A 14 23.20 -4.69 -12.21
CA PRO A 14 23.47 -4.59 -10.77
C PRO A 14 24.90 -5.02 -10.44
N GLY A 15 25.63 -4.19 -9.69
CA GLY A 15 27.04 -4.41 -9.36
C GLY A 15 28.07 -3.92 -10.38
N SER A 16 27.65 -3.35 -11.52
CA SER A 16 28.60 -2.70 -12.43
C SER A 16 29.22 -1.43 -11.80
N PRO A 17 30.45 -1.04 -12.19
CA PRO A 17 31.09 0.18 -11.66
C PRO A 17 30.25 1.45 -11.83
N THR A 18 29.48 1.55 -12.91
CA THR A 18 28.56 2.67 -13.18
C THR A 18 27.35 2.65 -12.25
N TRP A 19 26.79 1.47 -11.98
CA TRP A 19 25.69 1.27 -11.02
C TRP A 19 26.11 1.70 -9.60
N VAL A 20 27.27 1.22 -9.14
CA VAL A 20 27.83 1.56 -7.83
C VAL A 20 28.09 3.08 -7.73
N LYS A 21 28.57 3.72 -8.80
CA LYS A 21 28.81 5.16 -8.82
C LYS A 21 27.51 5.98 -8.70
N THR A 22 26.46 5.63 -9.44
CA THR A 22 25.16 6.33 -9.39
C THR A 22 24.45 6.11 -8.05
N PHE A 23 24.52 4.90 -7.51
CA PHE A 23 23.98 4.57 -6.19
C PHE A 23 24.72 5.34 -5.07
N LEU A 24 26.06 5.34 -5.08
CA LEU A 24 26.86 6.10 -4.11
C LEU A 24 26.70 7.62 -4.26
N SER A 25 26.50 8.15 -5.47
CA SER A 25 26.17 9.56 -5.67
C SER A 25 24.79 9.93 -5.10
N SER A 26 23.81 9.02 -5.17
CA SER A 26 22.48 9.21 -4.57
C SER A 26 22.55 9.18 -3.04
N ILE A 27 23.38 8.28 -2.48
CA ILE A 27 23.66 8.22 -1.04
C ILE A 27 24.42 9.46 -0.55
N ASN A 28 25.44 9.92 -1.29
CA ASN A 28 26.20 11.12 -0.92
C ASN A 28 25.34 12.39 -1.00
N TYR A 29 24.45 12.47 -1.99
CA TYR A 29 23.46 13.55 -2.09
C TYR A 29 22.50 13.56 -0.89
N TYR A 30 22.02 12.39 -0.48
CA TYR A 30 21.19 12.21 0.73
C TYR A 30 21.91 12.59 2.04
N MET A 31 23.21 12.36 2.10
CA MET A 31 24.05 12.67 3.26
C MET A 31 24.41 14.16 3.38
N GLU A 32 24.47 14.87 2.25
CA GLU A 32 24.87 16.29 2.19
C GLU A 32 23.69 17.28 2.18
N ALA A 33 22.45 16.85 1.88
CA ALA A 33 21.25 17.68 1.81
C ALA A 33 20.66 18.10 3.19
N LYS A 34 21.51 18.34 4.19
CA LYS A 34 21.11 18.62 5.57
C LYS A 34 20.37 19.95 5.82
N ASP A 35 20.19 20.81 4.81
CA ASP A 35 19.67 22.17 5.05
C ASP A 35 18.69 22.75 4.00
N LYS A 36 18.17 21.98 3.05
CA LYS A 36 17.14 22.50 2.13
C LYS A 36 16.09 21.45 1.80
N GLY A 37 14.82 21.86 1.83
CA GLY A 37 13.62 21.03 1.67
C GLY A 37 13.41 20.47 0.27
N ASP A 38 14.41 19.77 -0.27
CA ASP A 38 14.27 18.91 -1.44
C ASP A 38 14.32 17.46 -0.96
N MET A 39 13.15 16.94 -0.58
CA MET A 39 12.96 15.49 -0.49
C MET A 39 13.06 14.95 -1.93
N LEU A 40 14.12 14.23 -2.25
CA LEU A 40 14.07 13.28 -3.35
C LEU A 40 13.54 11.98 -2.75
N GLY A 41 12.22 11.78 -2.71
CA GLY A 41 11.66 10.45 -2.41
C GLY A 41 12.19 9.39 -3.38
N GLU A 42 11.98 8.11 -3.06
CA GLU A 42 12.46 6.92 -3.83
C GLU A 42 12.13 6.94 -5.34
N MET A 43 11.21 7.80 -5.79
CA MET A 43 10.82 7.97 -7.19
C MET A 43 11.59 9.07 -7.94
N GLY A 44 12.50 9.81 -7.30
CA GLY A 44 13.31 10.90 -7.90
C GLY A 44 12.52 12.16 -8.27
N TRP A 45 11.29 12.02 -8.77
CA TRP A 45 10.33 13.09 -9.03
C TRP A 45 8.98 12.69 -8.43
N HIS A 46 8.47 13.49 -7.50
CA HIS A 46 7.14 13.27 -6.92
C HIS A 46 6.40 14.60 -6.75
N PRO A 47 5.06 14.58 -6.63
CA PRO A 47 4.30 15.79 -6.32
C PRO A 47 4.80 16.41 -5.01
N ILE A 48 4.86 17.75 -4.98
CA ILE A 48 5.22 18.53 -3.79
C ILE A 48 4.10 19.53 -3.47
N PRO A 49 3.89 19.86 -2.18
CA PRO A 49 3.08 21.02 -1.79
C PRO A 49 3.73 22.31 -2.32
N ASP A 50 3.24 22.80 -3.45
CA ASP A 50 3.77 23.99 -4.14
C ASP A 50 3.00 25.28 -3.77
N GLY A 51 1.97 25.17 -2.93
CA GLY A 51 1.11 26.30 -2.56
C GLY A 51 0.12 26.71 -3.66
N VAL A 52 0.13 26.06 -4.82
CA VAL A 52 -0.67 26.42 -5.99
C VAL A 52 -1.54 25.25 -6.45
N ASN A 53 -0.92 24.17 -6.94
CA ASN A 53 -1.61 22.95 -7.37
C ASN A 53 -1.88 22.03 -6.18
N ILE A 54 -0.94 21.95 -5.25
CA ILE A 54 -1.07 21.26 -3.96
C ILE A 54 -0.86 22.35 -2.89
N PRO A 55 -1.94 23.00 -2.42
CA PRO A 55 -1.82 24.19 -1.57
C PRO A 55 -1.16 23.96 -0.21
N ASP A 56 -1.23 22.73 0.29
CA ASP A 56 -0.65 22.29 1.56
C ASP A 56 -0.44 20.77 1.51
N GLU A 57 0.13 20.20 2.57
CA GLU A 57 0.26 18.76 2.74
C GLU A 57 -1.13 18.07 2.59
N PRO A 58 -1.23 17.00 1.76
CA PRO A 58 -2.53 16.39 1.43
C PRO A 58 -3.37 15.92 2.62
N ARG A 59 -2.79 15.32 3.65
CA ARG A 59 -3.52 14.90 4.85
C ARG A 59 -4.00 16.10 5.66
N THR A 60 -3.24 17.21 5.73
CA THR A 60 -3.72 18.48 6.29
C THR A 60 -4.95 18.96 5.55
N LEU A 61 -4.91 18.99 4.21
CA LEU A 61 -6.08 19.36 3.40
C LEU A 61 -7.28 18.44 3.66
N ILE A 62 -7.07 17.13 3.82
CA ILE A 62 -8.14 16.18 4.16
C ILE A 62 -8.73 16.47 5.55
N ARG A 63 -7.88 16.70 6.55
CA ARG A 63 -8.28 17.02 7.94
C ARG A 63 -9.00 18.35 8.07
N GLU A 64 -8.69 19.31 7.22
CA GLU A 64 -9.40 20.58 7.13
C GLU A 64 -10.69 20.48 6.30
N GLY A 65 -10.97 19.30 5.73
CA GLY A 65 -12.10 19.08 4.84
C GLY A 65 -11.95 19.77 3.47
N ARG A 66 -10.77 20.27 3.13
CA ARG A 66 -10.44 20.96 1.86
C ARG A 66 -10.07 19.97 0.75
N PHE A 67 -11.00 19.06 0.45
CA PHE A 67 -10.87 18.09 -0.63
C PHE A 67 -12.23 17.86 -1.31
N ASN A 68 -12.22 17.32 -2.52
CA ASN A 68 -13.44 16.95 -3.22
C ASN A 68 -14.10 15.74 -2.52
N LYS A 69 -15.36 15.87 -2.09
CA LYS A 69 -16.11 14.84 -1.34
C LYS A 69 -16.66 13.71 -2.23
N ALA A 70 -16.01 13.42 -3.35
CA ALA A 70 -16.36 12.26 -4.16
C ALA A 70 -16.17 10.98 -3.34
N PRO A 71 -17.04 9.96 -3.51
CA PRO A 71 -16.80 8.64 -2.93
C PRO A 71 -15.44 8.09 -3.38
N LEU A 72 -14.64 7.62 -2.42
CA LEU A 72 -13.32 7.04 -2.68
C LEU A 72 -13.30 5.55 -2.35
N LEU A 73 -12.92 4.73 -3.32
CA LEU A 73 -12.54 3.34 -3.11
C LEU A 73 -11.01 3.24 -3.05
N ILE A 74 -10.49 2.78 -1.92
CA ILE A 74 -9.07 2.46 -1.73
C ILE A 74 -8.95 0.94 -1.78
N THR A 75 -8.18 0.42 -2.75
CA THR A 75 -7.87 -1.01 -2.83
C THR A 75 -6.44 -1.23 -2.37
N VAL A 76 -6.25 -2.27 -1.54
CA VAL A 76 -4.96 -2.76 -1.10
C VAL A 76 -4.88 -4.27 -1.32
N SER A 77 -3.68 -4.80 -1.41
CA SER A 77 -3.38 -6.24 -1.48
C SER A 77 -2.82 -6.76 -0.14
N PRO A 78 -3.03 -8.03 0.22
CA PRO A 78 -2.49 -8.60 1.46
C PRO A 78 -0.96 -8.66 1.53
N ASN A 79 -0.28 -8.62 0.37
CA ASN A 79 1.17 -8.83 0.24
C ASN A 79 1.82 -7.74 -0.65
N GLU A 80 1.50 -6.46 -0.41
CA GLU A 80 2.01 -5.33 -1.19
C GLU A 80 3.54 -5.32 -1.27
N THR A 81 4.21 -5.58 -0.15
CA THR A 81 5.68 -5.52 -0.11
C THR A 81 6.33 -6.53 -1.05
N TYR A 82 5.75 -7.71 -1.22
CA TYR A 82 6.31 -8.76 -2.08
C TYR A 82 6.29 -8.42 -3.58
N GLY A 83 5.42 -7.50 -4.01
CA GLY A 83 5.41 -7.01 -5.39
C GLY A 83 6.31 -5.80 -5.63
N THR A 84 6.83 -5.17 -4.56
CA THR A 84 7.60 -3.92 -4.62
C THR A 84 9.06 -4.08 -4.20
N ILE A 85 9.33 -4.99 -3.26
CA ILE A 85 10.64 -5.24 -2.68
C ILE A 85 11.13 -6.61 -3.17
N PRO A 86 12.18 -6.65 -4.03
CA PRO A 86 12.74 -7.91 -4.52
C PRO A 86 13.28 -8.81 -3.40
N ASP A 87 13.30 -10.12 -3.65
CA ASP A 87 14.00 -11.06 -2.77
C ASP A 87 15.52 -10.71 -2.71
N GLY A 88 16.16 -10.78 -1.54
CA GLY A 88 17.61 -10.60 -1.39
C GLY A 88 18.11 -9.18 -1.04
N ILE A 89 17.22 -8.25 -0.68
CA ILE A 89 17.59 -6.89 -0.21
C ILE A 89 17.29 -6.66 1.28
N GLU A 90 17.35 -7.71 2.10
CA GLU A 90 16.93 -7.72 3.50
C GLU A 90 17.59 -6.62 4.34
N VAL A 91 18.88 -6.32 4.07
CA VAL A 91 19.62 -5.24 4.75
C VAL A 91 19.03 -3.86 4.44
N SER A 92 18.63 -3.61 3.19
CA SER A 92 18.02 -2.34 2.78
C SER A 92 16.63 -2.19 3.38
N VAL A 93 15.86 -3.28 3.43
CA VAL A 93 14.53 -3.32 4.06
C VAL A 93 14.62 -3.03 5.56
N LYS A 94 15.63 -3.61 6.23
CA LYS A 94 15.94 -3.32 7.63
C LYS A 94 16.21 -1.83 7.87
N LEU A 95 17.10 -1.24 7.05
CA LEU A 95 17.42 0.18 7.16
C LEU A 95 16.23 1.09 6.84
N ALA A 96 15.38 0.69 5.90
CA ALA A 96 14.13 1.40 5.60
C ALA A 96 13.16 1.33 6.79
N LEU A 97 13.09 0.20 7.49
CA LEU A 97 12.31 0.07 8.72
C LEU A 97 12.85 0.95 9.85
N ASP A 98 14.16 0.91 10.11
CA ASP A 98 14.80 1.80 11.08
C ASP A 98 14.61 3.29 10.70
N TYR A 99 14.45 3.60 9.42
CA TYR A 99 14.18 4.95 8.94
C TYR A 99 12.71 5.37 9.16
N VAL A 100 11.77 4.46 8.91
CA VAL A 100 10.32 4.70 9.02
C VAL A 100 9.85 4.66 10.48
N LEU A 101 10.52 3.90 11.34
CA LEU A 101 10.14 3.63 12.72
C LEU A 101 11.09 4.37 13.69
N ASN A 102 10.56 5.17 14.64
CA ASN A 102 11.39 5.94 15.61
C ASN A 102 12.04 5.12 16.71
N LYS A 103 11.81 3.81 16.74
CA LYS A 103 12.26 2.95 17.83
C LYS A 103 13.19 1.90 17.27
N THR A 104 13.92 1.24 18.17
CA THR A 104 14.62 0.00 17.85
C THR A 104 13.62 -0.95 17.18
N GLN A 105 13.93 -1.34 15.95
CA GLN A 105 13.13 -2.29 15.16
C GLN A 105 12.69 -3.50 15.99
N GLU A 106 13.58 -4.02 16.84
CA GLU A 106 13.34 -5.18 17.70
C GLU A 106 12.11 -5.02 18.62
N ASP A 107 11.90 -3.84 19.21
CA ASP A 107 10.77 -3.62 20.14
C ASP A 107 9.42 -3.58 19.41
N ILE A 108 9.43 -3.04 18.19
CA ILE A 108 8.23 -2.93 17.35
C ILE A 108 7.91 -4.28 16.73
N GLU A 109 8.91 -5.00 16.22
CA GLU A 109 8.74 -6.31 15.62
C GLU A 109 8.10 -7.29 16.60
N GLN A 110 8.60 -7.35 17.84
CA GLN A 110 8.00 -8.25 18.84
C GLN A 110 6.54 -7.88 19.14
N SER A 111 6.27 -6.59 19.40
CA SER A 111 4.91 -6.11 19.68
C SER A 111 3.97 -6.37 18.50
N TYR A 112 4.49 -6.23 17.28
CA TYR A 112 3.76 -6.46 16.05
C TYR A 112 3.47 -7.95 15.83
N GLU A 113 4.47 -8.82 15.98
CA GLU A 113 4.34 -10.28 15.89
C GLU A 113 3.34 -10.82 16.92
N ASP A 114 3.36 -10.30 18.14
CA ASP A 114 2.38 -10.65 19.19
C ASP A 114 0.95 -10.35 18.73
N THR A 115 0.72 -9.19 18.10
CA THR A 115 -0.60 -8.86 17.55
C THR A 115 -0.99 -9.73 16.36
N LEU A 116 -0.05 -10.09 15.47
CA LEU A 116 -0.31 -11.03 14.37
C LEU A 116 -0.81 -12.36 14.91
N THR A 117 -0.06 -12.93 15.86
CA THR A 117 -0.37 -14.20 16.51
C THR A 117 -1.73 -14.15 17.21
N ALA A 118 -2.03 -13.07 17.94
CA ALA A 118 -3.32 -12.89 18.59
C ALA A 118 -4.51 -12.84 17.59
N THR A 119 -4.27 -12.40 16.36
CA THR A 119 -5.26 -12.39 15.27
C THR A 119 -5.26 -13.67 14.43
N GLY A 120 -4.49 -14.69 14.81
CA GLY A 120 -4.37 -15.96 14.09
C GLY A 120 -3.57 -15.89 12.79
N VAL A 121 -2.80 -14.82 12.59
CA VAL A 121 -1.87 -14.69 11.46
C VAL A 121 -0.51 -15.20 11.88
N MET A 122 -0.02 -16.21 11.17
CA MET A 122 1.27 -16.83 11.41
C MET A 122 2.24 -16.40 10.32
N THR A 123 3.38 -15.84 10.72
CA THR A 123 4.52 -15.59 9.84
C THR A 123 5.43 -16.82 9.83
N ARG A 124 5.96 -17.18 8.66
CA ARG A 124 6.79 -18.40 8.51
C ARG A 124 8.22 -18.20 8.97
N ASP A 125 8.74 -17.01 8.75
CA ASP A 125 10.10 -16.59 9.07
C ASP A 125 10.14 -15.07 9.28
N HIS A 126 11.34 -14.55 9.60
CA HIS A 126 11.55 -13.13 9.84
C HIS A 126 11.30 -12.28 8.59
N GLN A 127 11.59 -12.79 7.40
CA GLN A 127 11.34 -12.08 6.15
C GLN A 127 9.84 -11.91 5.91
N ASP A 128 9.03 -12.93 6.21
CA ASP A 128 7.57 -12.88 6.15
C ASP A 128 7.01 -11.85 7.14
N LEU A 129 7.55 -11.81 8.36
CA LEU A 129 7.19 -10.81 9.38
C LEU A 129 7.47 -9.39 8.90
N VAL A 130 8.67 -9.13 8.38
CA VAL A 130 9.10 -7.83 7.87
C VAL A 130 8.24 -7.40 6.67
N ASN A 131 7.97 -8.30 5.73
CA ASN A 131 7.12 -7.99 4.58
C ASN A 131 5.70 -7.63 5.00
N GLN A 132 5.12 -8.39 5.94
CA GLN A 132 3.80 -8.11 6.47
C GLN A 132 3.77 -6.78 7.23
N LEU A 133 4.81 -6.49 8.03
CA LEU A 133 4.95 -5.22 8.76
C LEU A 133 4.96 -4.03 7.80
N LEU A 134 5.76 -4.11 6.73
CA LEU A 134 5.82 -3.07 5.70
C LEU A 134 4.52 -2.94 4.92
N THR A 135 3.90 -4.08 4.58
CA THR A 135 2.59 -4.09 3.87
C THR A 135 1.57 -3.33 4.70
N ASP A 136 1.51 -3.62 5.99
CA ASP A 136 0.57 -2.97 6.88
C ASP A 136 0.96 -1.51 7.15
N LYS A 137 2.23 -1.18 7.35
CA LYS A 137 2.67 0.19 7.62
C LYS A 137 2.41 1.13 6.44
N LEU A 138 2.82 0.74 5.24
CA LEU A 138 2.86 1.62 4.07
C LEU A 138 1.54 1.63 3.29
N TRP A 139 0.75 0.55 3.34
CA TRP A 139 -0.51 0.45 2.59
C TRP A 139 -1.72 0.29 3.49
N THR A 140 -1.83 -0.82 4.24
CA THR A 140 -3.07 -1.13 4.97
C THR A 140 -3.42 -0.05 6.00
N CYS A 141 -2.48 0.34 6.85
CA CYS A 141 -2.71 1.30 7.92
C CYS A 141 -2.85 2.73 7.39
N ASP A 142 -2.12 3.08 6.32
CA ASP A 142 -2.26 4.39 5.67
C ASP A 142 -3.65 4.54 5.02
N ALA A 143 -4.13 3.50 4.34
CA ALA A 143 -5.48 3.45 3.78
C ALA A 143 -6.57 3.58 4.86
N ARG A 144 -6.40 2.88 6.00
CA ARG A 144 -7.31 2.96 7.15
C ARG A 144 -7.33 4.35 7.77
N SER A 145 -6.16 4.96 7.93
CA SER A 145 -6.03 6.34 8.41
C SER A 145 -6.72 7.32 7.45
N LEU A 146 -6.49 7.17 6.14
CA LEU A 146 -7.11 7.99 5.09
C LEU A 146 -8.62 7.92 5.11
N ALA A 147 -9.17 6.71 5.10
CA ALA A 147 -10.61 6.51 5.13
C ALA A 147 -11.24 7.14 6.37
N SER A 148 -10.58 7.03 7.53
CA SER A 148 -11.03 7.62 8.79
C SER A 148 -10.99 9.16 8.77
N GLU A 149 -9.94 9.75 8.22
CA GLU A 149 -9.82 11.21 8.08
C GLU A 149 -10.82 11.78 7.07
N MET A 150 -10.98 11.13 5.92
CA MET A 150 -11.95 11.55 4.92
C MET A 150 -13.38 11.47 5.46
N THR A 151 -13.75 10.35 6.11
CA THR A 151 -15.11 10.15 6.62
C THR A 151 -15.44 11.16 7.73
N ARG A 152 -14.51 11.39 8.68
CA ARG A 152 -14.68 12.40 9.73
C ARG A 152 -14.85 13.83 9.19
N ASN A 153 -14.27 14.10 8.03
CA ASN A 153 -14.32 15.42 7.39
C ASN A 153 -15.34 15.49 6.26
N GLY A 154 -16.42 14.70 6.32
CA GLY A 154 -17.58 14.80 5.42
C GLY A 154 -17.41 14.14 4.05
N GLY A 155 -16.37 13.31 3.87
CA GLY A 155 -16.21 12.45 2.70
C GLY A 155 -16.90 11.08 2.88
N ARG A 156 -16.88 10.27 1.83
CA ARG A 156 -17.28 8.86 1.85
C ARG A 156 -16.12 8.01 1.38
N ALA A 157 -15.64 7.09 2.21
CA ALA A 157 -14.54 6.19 1.87
C ALA A 157 -14.99 4.74 1.92
N TYR A 158 -14.32 3.89 1.15
CA TYR A 158 -14.52 2.45 1.06
C TYR A 158 -13.13 1.81 0.99
N ILE A 159 -12.92 0.71 1.71
CA ILE A 159 -11.67 -0.05 1.61
C ILE A 159 -11.96 -1.45 1.07
N GLY A 160 -11.31 -1.77 -0.04
CA GLY A 160 -11.26 -3.10 -0.63
C GLY A 160 -9.93 -3.78 -0.36
N MET A 161 -9.96 -5.06 -0.04
CA MET A 161 -8.78 -5.93 -0.06
C MET A 161 -8.89 -6.85 -1.26
N PHE A 162 -8.02 -6.68 -2.25
CA PHE A 162 -7.90 -7.63 -3.36
C PHE A 162 -7.19 -8.87 -2.84
N ALA A 163 -7.92 -9.95 -2.62
CA ALA A 163 -7.42 -11.17 -1.97
C ALA A 163 -7.41 -12.39 -2.91
N HIS A 164 -7.63 -12.16 -4.20
CA HIS A 164 -7.50 -13.19 -5.22
C HIS A 164 -6.03 -13.46 -5.51
N VAL A 165 -5.61 -14.72 -5.46
CA VAL A 165 -4.25 -15.13 -5.83
C VAL A 165 -4.22 -15.37 -7.34
N PRO A 166 -3.61 -14.48 -8.14
CA PRO A 166 -3.59 -14.62 -9.59
C PRO A 166 -2.84 -15.88 -10.00
N LYS A 167 -3.40 -16.68 -10.92
CA LYS A 167 -2.59 -17.68 -11.65
C LYS A 167 -1.57 -17.06 -12.60
N PHE A 168 -1.69 -15.76 -12.88
CA PHE A 168 -0.79 -15.02 -13.77
C PHE A 168 -0.57 -13.61 -13.22
N ASP A 169 0.61 -13.38 -12.65
CA ASP A 169 1.08 -12.07 -12.20
C ASP A 169 2.45 -11.77 -12.85
N PRO A 170 2.49 -11.19 -14.06
CA PRO A 170 3.73 -11.01 -14.81
C PRO A 170 4.70 -10.02 -14.15
N ILE A 171 4.23 -9.16 -13.25
CA ILE A 171 5.07 -8.20 -12.53
C ILE A 171 5.58 -8.86 -11.25
N GLY A 172 4.69 -9.37 -10.41
CA GLY A 172 5.04 -9.99 -9.13
C GLY A 172 6.02 -11.14 -9.27
N VAL A 173 5.88 -11.99 -10.30
CA VAL A 173 6.81 -13.12 -10.54
C VAL A 173 8.25 -12.69 -10.82
N THR A 174 8.47 -11.45 -11.28
CA THR A 174 9.82 -10.92 -11.48
C THR A 174 10.41 -10.31 -10.22
N THR A 175 9.57 -9.96 -9.24
CA THR A 175 9.99 -9.35 -7.97
C THR A 175 10.21 -10.41 -6.89
N SER A 176 9.24 -11.29 -6.66
CA SER A 176 9.32 -12.31 -5.61
C SER A 176 8.68 -13.63 -6.04
N LYS A 177 9.31 -14.74 -5.67
CA LYS A 177 8.79 -16.08 -5.98
C LYS A 177 7.44 -16.39 -5.33
N ILE A 178 7.11 -15.71 -4.23
CA ILE A 178 5.82 -15.94 -3.55
C ILE A 178 4.63 -15.50 -4.42
N CYS A 179 4.83 -14.51 -5.29
CA CYS A 179 3.81 -13.99 -6.20
C CYS A 179 3.50 -14.96 -7.35
N GLU A 180 4.34 -15.98 -7.58
CA GLU A 180 4.14 -16.92 -8.68
C GLU A 180 2.99 -17.89 -8.42
N HIS A 181 2.84 -18.38 -7.19
CA HIS A 181 1.89 -19.45 -6.87
C HIS A 181 1.30 -19.38 -5.46
N GLY A 182 1.47 -18.28 -4.72
CA GLY A 182 1.15 -18.29 -3.28
C GLY A 182 0.70 -16.98 -2.65
N ALA A 183 0.63 -15.87 -3.40
CA ALA A 183 0.31 -14.57 -2.82
C ALA A 183 -0.38 -13.63 -3.81
N THR A 184 -1.16 -12.71 -3.25
CA THR A 184 -1.70 -11.54 -3.95
C THR A 184 -0.77 -10.34 -3.72
N CYS A 185 0.07 -10.04 -4.71
CA CYS A 185 1.13 -9.04 -4.61
C CYS A 185 0.71 -7.66 -5.13
N HIS A 186 1.57 -6.66 -4.93
CA HIS A 186 1.32 -5.28 -5.36
C HIS A 186 0.93 -5.15 -6.82
N ALA A 187 -0.10 -4.33 -7.05
CA ALA A 187 -0.67 -4.01 -8.35
C ALA A 187 -1.24 -5.21 -9.13
N SER A 188 -1.33 -6.40 -8.53
CA SER A 188 -1.91 -7.57 -9.18
C SER A 188 -3.39 -7.37 -9.53
N GLU A 189 -4.10 -6.56 -8.76
CA GLU A 189 -5.50 -6.20 -8.97
C GLU A 189 -5.72 -5.40 -10.27
N MET A 190 -4.71 -4.69 -10.76
CA MET A 190 -4.81 -3.86 -11.97
C MET A 190 -5.14 -4.68 -13.21
N LEU A 191 -4.76 -5.96 -13.24
CA LEU A 191 -5.13 -6.89 -14.32
C LEU A 191 -6.63 -7.19 -14.35
N TYR A 192 -7.33 -6.97 -13.24
CA TYR A 192 -8.72 -7.34 -13.02
C TYR A 192 -9.67 -6.13 -12.97
N VAL A 193 -9.16 -4.91 -12.75
CA VAL A 193 -9.95 -3.67 -12.75
C VAL A 193 -10.53 -3.36 -14.13
N LEU A 194 -9.72 -3.52 -15.18
CA LEU A 194 -10.15 -3.24 -16.55
C LEU A 194 -10.48 -4.54 -17.28
N PRO A 195 -11.55 -4.57 -18.10
CA PRO A 195 -11.85 -5.72 -18.93
C PRO A 195 -10.69 -5.98 -19.89
N GLN A 196 -10.07 -7.15 -19.78
CA GLN A 196 -9.04 -7.61 -20.70
C GLN A 196 -9.71 -8.00 -22.03
N GLY A 197 -9.16 -7.54 -23.16
CA GLY A 197 -9.72 -7.81 -24.49
C GLY A 197 -9.69 -9.31 -24.85
N GLU A 198 -10.60 -9.74 -25.72
CA GLU A 198 -10.57 -11.11 -26.24
C GLU A 198 -9.36 -11.32 -27.15
N GLY A 199 -8.60 -12.40 -26.94
CA GLY A 199 -7.45 -12.79 -27.76
C GLY A 199 -6.09 -12.38 -27.22
N ASP A 200 -6.01 -11.32 -26.40
CA ASP A 200 -4.76 -10.80 -25.83
C ASP A 200 -4.79 -10.77 -24.29
N GLY A 201 -3.60 -10.88 -23.68
CA GLY A 201 -3.42 -10.76 -22.23
C GLY A 201 -3.53 -12.06 -21.44
N ALA A 202 -3.61 -11.92 -20.11
CA ALA A 202 -3.69 -13.04 -19.18
C ALA A 202 -4.88 -13.97 -19.47
N MET A 203 -5.95 -13.43 -20.04
CA MET A 203 -7.27 -14.07 -20.10
C MET A 203 -7.56 -14.89 -21.34
N SER A 204 -6.67 -14.86 -22.33
CA SER A 204 -6.79 -15.66 -23.56
C SER A 204 -6.06 -17.01 -23.50
N LYS A 205 -5.30 -17.28 -22.43
CA LYS A 205 -4.57 -18.55 -22.27
C LYS A 205 -5.52 -19.67 -21.79
N PRO A 206 -5.42 -20.88 -22.37
CA PRO A 206 -6.18 -22.04 -21.88
C PRO A 206 -5.96 -22.31 -20.39
N GLY A 207 -7.00 -22.73 -19.65
CA GLY A 207 -6.92 -23.08 -18.23
C GLY A 207 -7.12 -21.93 -17.24
N LEU A 208 -7.44 -20.73 -17.76
CA LEU A 208 -7.69 -19.51 -16.99
C LEU A 208 -9.17 -19.04 -17.05
N GLU A 209 -10.09 -19.96 -17.31
CA GLU A 209 -11.54 -19.66 -17.40
C GLU A 209 -12.07 -19.09 -16.07
N GLY A 210 -11.58 -19.62 -14.95
CA GLY A 210 -11.90 -19.12 -13.61
C GLY A 210 -11.36 -17.70 -13.36
N GLU A 211 -10.15 -17.39 -13.86
CA GLU A 211 -9.58 -16.03 -13.81
C GLU A 211 -10.45 -15.07 -14.61
N LYS A 212 -10.81 -15.45 -15.85
CA LYS A 212 -11.70 -14.65 -16.71
C LYS A 212 -13.01 -14.34 -16.02
N ALA A 213 -13.66 -15.35 -15.45
CA ALA A 213 -14.91 -15.17 -14.70
C ALA A 213 -14.74 -14.25 -13.49
N PHE A 214 -13.64 -14.36 -12.76
CA PHE A 214 -13.35 -13.50 -11.61
C PHE A 214 -13.11 -12.04 -12.03
N SER A 215 -12.28 -11.79 -13.04
CA SER A 215 -12.02 -10.44 -13.57
C SER A 215 -13.28 -9.76 -14.07
N MET A 216 -14.16 -10.46 -14.80
CA MET A 216 -15.41 -9.86 -15.24
C MET A 216 -16.24 -9.36 -14.05
N ARG A 217 -16.41 -10.20 -13.01
CA ARG A 217 -17.14 -9.80 -11.79
C ARG A 217 -16.47 -8.64 -11.05
N TYR A 218 -15.14 -8.67 -10.94
CA TYR A 218 -14.38 -7.63 -10.24
C TYR A 218 -14.44 -6.29 -11.00
N SER A 219 -14.20 -6.31 -12.32
CA SER A 219 -14.35 -5.16 -13.22
C SER A 219 -15.77 -4.59 -13.16
N GLU A 220 -16.80 -5.42 -13.23
CA GLU A 220 -18.21 -4.99 -13.14
C GLU A 220 -18.50 -4.29 -11.81
N SER A 221 -18.03 -4.86 -10.69
CA SER A 221 -18.14 -4.23 -9.37
C SER A 221 -17.44 -2.87 -9.36
N PHE A 222 -16.20 -2.80 -9.87
CA PHE A 222 -15.42 -1.56 -9.90
C PHE A 222 -16.09 -0.49 -10.76
N LEU A 223 -16.61 -0.86 -11.92
CA LEU A 223 -17.38 0.02 -12.78
C LEU A 223 -18.67 0.48 -12.08
N ALA A 224 -19.38 -0.41 -11.38
CA ALA A 224 -20.57 -0.03 -10.60
C ALA A 224 -20.23 1.03 -9.55
N PHE A 225 -19.09 0.90 -8.84
CA PHE A 225 -18.61 1.94 -7.94
C PHE A 225 -18.30 3.24 -8.69
N ALA A 226 -17.54 3.19 -9.79
CA ALA A 226 -17.17 4.36 -10.58
C ALA A 226 -18.37 5.13 -11.14
N TYR A 227 -19.45 4.42 -11.50
CA TYR A 227 -20.71 5.00 -11.97
C TYR A 227 -21.65 5.47 -10.85
N GLY A 228 -21.24 5.35 -9.57
CA GLY A 228 -22.07 5.76 -8.43
C GLY A 228 -23.28 4.87 -8.18
N LYS A 229 -23.21 3.60 -8.59
CA LYS A 229 -24.27 2.63 -8.37
C LYS A 229 -24.09 1.92 -7.03
N ASP A 230 -24.40 2.64 -5.95
CA ASP A 230 -24.17 2.22 -4.56
C ASP A 230 -24.75 0.84 -4.18
N GLN A 231 -25.73 0.32 -4.94
CA GLN A 231 -26.37 -0.98 -4.70
C GLN A 231 -25.82 -2.12 -5.58
N GLU A 232 -24.96 -1.81 -6.55
CA GLU A 232 -24.43 -2.77 -7.53
C GLU A 232 -22.95 -3.15 -7.27
N HIS A 233 -22.34 -2.62 -6.20
CA HIS A 233 -20.98 -2.97 -5.80
C HIS A 233 -20.92 -3.54 -4.37
N PRO A 234 -19.96 -4.41 -4.05
CA PRO A 234 -19.93 -5.11 -2.76
C PRO A 234 -19.25 -4.32 -1.63
N TRP A 235 -18.55 -3.21 -1.93
CA TRP A 235 -17.79 -2.49 -0.92
C TRP A 235 -18.70 -1.82 0.11
N THR A 236 -18.42 -2.12 1.37
CA THR A 236 -19.10 -1.48 2.51
C THR A 236 -18.45 -0.12 2.81
N ALA A 237 -19.27 0.92 3.01
CA ALA A 237 -18.79 2.24 3.37
C ALA A 237 -18.04 2.21 4.71
N TRP A 238 -16.94 2.95 4.79
CA TRP A 238 -16.13 3.09 5.99
C TRP A 238 -16.92 3.80 7.10
N ASP A 239 -16.90 3.22 8.30
CA ASP A 239 -17.55 3.73 9.50
C ASP A 239 -16.73 3.37 10.75
N ASP A 240 -17.28 3.59 11.95
CA ASP A 240 -16.60 3.32 13.23
C ASP A 240 -16.26 1.83 13.44
N THR A 241 -16.92 0.93 12.72
CA THR A 241 -16.60 -0.50 12.76
C THR A 241 -15.45 -0.88 11.83
N GLN A 242 -14.96 0.08 11.02
CA GLN A 242 -13.79 -0.03 10.17
C GLN A 242 -13.86 -1.24 9.21
N PRO A 243 -14.89 -1.31 8.36
CA PRO A 243 -15.09 -2.44 7.45
C PRO A 243 -14.09 -2.43 6.30
N ILE A 244 -13.51 -3.60 6.02
CA ILE A 244 -12.71 -3.86 4.82
C ILE A 244 -13.37 -5.01 4.05
N THR A 245 -13.68 -4.77 2.78
CA THR A 245 -14.31 -5.77 1.90
C THR A 245 -13.24 -6.56 1.18
N PHE A 246 -13.07 -7.83 1.55
CA PHE A 246 -12.20 -8.76 0.84
C PHE A 246 -12.91 -9.26 -0.40
N TYR A 247 -12.18 -9.29 -1.51
CA TYR A 247 -12.68 -9.73 -2.81
C TYR A 247 -11.72 -10.78 -3.36
N ASP A 248 -12.21 -12.01 -3.51
CA ASP A 248 -11.46 -13.15 -4.05
C ASP A 248 -12.33 -14.00 -5.00
N ALA A 249 -11.77 -15.09 -5.53
CA ALA A 249 -12.49 -15.98 -6.45
C ALA A 249 -13.79 -16.57 -5.85
N SER A 250 -13.87 -16.74 -4.53
CA SER A 250 -15.05 -17.27 -3.82
C SER A 250 -16.16 -16.23 -3.62
N GLY A 251 -15.85 -14.94 -3.82
CA GLY A 251 -16.80 -13.84 -3.72
C GLY A 251 -16.28 -12.72 -2.83
N THR A 252 -17.20 -12.04 -2.16
CA THR A 252 -16.89 -10.91 -1.29
C THR A 252 -17.26 -11.21 0.16
N ARG A 253 -16.43 -10.76 1.09
CA ARG A 253 -16.73 -10.84 2.53
C ARG A 253 -16.19 -9.60 3.24
N THR A 254 -16.93 -9.10 4.23
CA THR A 254 -16.53 -7.92 5.00
C THR A 254 -15.91 -8.32 6.32
N ILE A 255 -14.67 -7.92 6.58
CA ILE A 255 -14.04 -8.02 7.91
C ILE A 255 -14.09 -6.66 8.58
N ARG A 256 -14.57 -6.60 9.82
CA ARG A 256 -14.56 -5.39 10.65
C ARG A 256 -13.30 -5.35 11.51
N GLY A 257 -12.62 -4.21 11.55
CA GLY A 257 -11.40 -4.03 12.34
C GLY A 257 -10.18 -4.84 11.86
N TYR A 258 -10.16 -5.25 10.58
CA TYR A 258 -9.00 -5.96 10.02
C TYR A 258 -7.72 -5.13 10.20
N ARG A 259 -6.68 -5.77 10.75
CA ARG A 259 -5.38 -5.17 11.11
C ARG A 259 -5.43 -3.99 12.08
N ARG A 260 -6.51 -3.81 12.85
CA ARG A 260 -6.61 -2.69 13.79
C ARG A 260 -5.48 -2.68 14.82
N GLN A 261 -5.22 -3.82 15.47
CA GLN A 261 -4.19 -3.92 16.52
C GLN A 261 -2.79 -3.68 15.96
N GLN A 262 -2.50 -4.22 14.78
CA GLN A 262 -1.26 -4.00 14.04
C GLN A 262 -1.05 -2.51 13.75
N CYS A 263 -2.08 -1.83 13.23
CA CYS A 263 -2.02 -0.40 12.98
C CYS A 263 -1.87 0.43 14.27
N ASP A 264 -2.47 0.01 15.38
CA ASP A 264 -2.31 0.69 16.67
C ASP A 264 -0.87 0.58 17.21
N VAL A 265 -0.19 -0.55 16.99
CA VAL A 265 1.24 -0.72 17.31
C VAL A 265 2.08 0.18 16.41
N LEU A 266 1.84 0.13 15.10
CA LEU A 266 2.62 0.86 14.10
C LEU A 266 2.46 2.37 14.25
N ALA A 267 1.25 2.90 14.52
CA ALA A 267 1.03 4.33 14.71
C ALA A 267 1.74 4.91 15.96
N ARG A 268 2.06 4.07 16.96
CA ARG A 268 2.85 4.48 18.15
C ARG A 268 4.36 4.41 17.90
N ALA A 269 4.76 3.84 16.77
CA ALA A 269 6.13 3.64 16.37
C ALA A 269 6.61 4.69 15.34
N ASP A 270 5.72 5.57 14.87
CA ASP A 270 6.03 6.62 13.90
C ASP A 270 7.15 7.51 14.44
N GLY A 271 8.22 7.66 13.63
CA GLY A 271 9.35 8.52 13.99
C GLY A 271 9.34 9.88 13.37
N ASP A 272 9.88 10.87 14.09
CA ASP A 272 9.83 12.33 13.84
C ASP A 272 10.14 12.78 12.40
N ARG A 273 10.54 11.85 11.52
CA ARG A 273 10.91 12.01 10.12
C ARG A 273 9.88 11.54 9.10
N LEU A 274 8.84 10.80 9.48
CA LEU A 274 7.65 10.72 8.62
C LEU A 274 7.09 12.15 8.46
N PRO A 275 6.49 12.50 7.31
CA PRO A 275 5.84 13.81 7.16
C PRO A 275 5.00 14.12 8.40
N VAL A 276 5.03 15.37 8.90
CA VAL A 276 4.28 15.80 10.11
C VAL A 276 2.83 15.31 10.08
N SER A 277 2.27 15.15 8.88
CA SER A 277 0.97 14.57 8.66
C SER A 277 0.77 13.14 9.16
N MET A 278 1.76 12.24 9.15
CA MET A 278 1.57 10.87 9.62
C MET A 278 1.58 10.76 11.16
N HIS A 279 2.15 11.74 11.86
CA HIS A 279 2.34 11.75 13.32
C HIS A 279 1.07 11.95 14.16
N HIS A 280 0.00 12.48 13.58
CA HIS A 280 -1.13 13.00 14.37
C HIS A 280 -2.31 12.03 14.57
N THR A 281 -2.14 10.73 14.35
CA THR A 281 -3.25 9.76 14.42
C THR A 281 -3.63 9.29 15.83
N SER A 282 -2.84 9.56 16.88
CA SER A 282 -3.04 8.88 18.19
C SER A 282 -3.66 9.69 19.34
N GLN A 283 -3.78 11.02 19.27
CA GLN A 283 -4.22 11.82 20.44
C GLN A 283 -5.72 12.19 20.49
N ALA A 284 -6.49 11.97 19.42
CA ALA A 284 -7.88 12.45 19.37
C ALA A 284 -8.94 11.52 20.02
N MET A 285 -8.56 10.37 20.59
CA MET A 285 -9.52 9.39 21.14
C MET A 285 -9.66 9.40 22.68
N ALA A 286 -9.03 10.33 23.40
CA ALA A 286 -9.03 10.32 24.87
C ALA A 286 -9.70 11.54 25.55
N GLY A 287 -10.22 12.52 24.81
CA GLY A 287 -10.76 13.75 25.43
C GLY A 287 -11.98 14.29 24.72
N GLY A 288 -13.17 13.83 25.10
CA GLY A 288 -14.43 14.31 24.51
C GLY A 288 -15.70 13.69 25.09
N MET A 289 -15.76 13.47 26.40
CA MET A 289 -17.03 13.41 27.14
C MET A 289 -16.94 14.40 28.30
N LEU A 290 -17.35 15.64 28.03
CA LEU A 290 -17.91 16.59 28.99
C LEU A 290 -19.02 17.35 28.28
#